data_AF-A1VIX5-F1
#
_entry.id   AF-A1VIX5-F1
#
_cell.length_a   1.000
_cell.length_b   1.000
_cell.length_c   1.000
_cell.angle_alpha   90.00
_cell.angle_beta   90.00
_cell.angle_gamma   90.00
#
_symmetry.space_group_name_H-M   'P 1'
#
loop_
_entity.id
_entity.type
_entity.pdbx_description
1 polymer ?
#
loop_
_entity_poly.entity_id
_entity_poly.type
_entity_poly.pdbx_seq_one_letter_code
_entity_poly.pdbx_strand_id
1 'polypeptide(L)'
;MLRLQAFKYELVPSGEQTRNMRRFAGARRFVFNKALALQKVNHGEGKKFIGYLEMARHLIAWKQEFPWLKESPSQALQQSLKDLDKAWQNFFARRAGFSRPKKNGRGESFRFPQGFKIDQSNSRIFLPKLGWMRYRNSRDILGSAKNITLSEAGGKWFASIQTERELEQAVPTTASAIGIDVGIARFATMSDASFVAPLCSFKKHEKRLAKYQRRMSRKTRFSKNWHKAKRKVQRIHTDIANARKDFLHKTTSDLSQNHAMVAIEDLQVRNMSKSAAGNADKPGKNVAAKSGLNKAILDQGWFEFRRQLQYKLDWNGGILIAVPAHYTSQTCPCCGHVAKENRQTQARFECVDCGYENHADVVGAMNILARGYRAAACGDDGSGLARKRRAQPASVKQEPAEVTMQEATHA
;
A
#
# COMPACT_ATOMS: atom_id res chain seq x y z
N MET A 1 -18.25 12.51 -5.30
CA MET A 1 -16.81 12.17 -5.29
C MET A 1 -16.54 10.94 -6.13
N LEU A 2 -15.54 11.00 -7.02
CA LEU A 2 -15.11 9.85 -7.82
C LEU A 2 -14.32 8.86 -6.96
N ARG A 3 -14.80 7.63 -6.84
CA ARG A 3 -14.14 6.55 -6.08
C ARG A 3 -13.57 5.50 -7.02
N LEU A 4 -12.24 5.35 -6.96
CA LEU A 4 -11.54 4.23 -7.57
C LEU A 4 -11.39 3.09 -6.54
N GLN A 5 -11.91 1.92 -6.89
CA GLN A 5 -11.89 0.76 -6.01
C GLN A 5 -11.41 -0.48 -6.76
N ALA A 6 -10.65 -1.35 -6.09
CA ALA A 6 -10.21 -2.62 -6.65
C ALA A 6 -10.92 -3.78 -5.97
N PHE A 7 -11.58 -4.62 -6.76
CA PHE A 7 -12.20 -5.87 -6.31
C PHE A 7 -11.30 -7.04 -6.69
N LYS A 8 -10.88 -7.84 -5.70
CA LYS A 8 -9.93 -8.94 -5.92
C LYS A 8 -10.62 -10.29 -5.69
N TYR A 9 -10.62 -11.14 -6.70
CA TYR A 9 -11.22 -12.48 -6.67
C TYR A 9 -10.19 -13.56 -7.00
N GLU A 10 -10.33 -14.73 -6.38
CA GLU A 10 -9.58 -15.93 -6.76
C GLU A 10 -10.15 -16.48 -8.07
N LEU A 11 -9.29 -16.75 -9.04
CA LEU A 11 -9.66 -17.35 -10.31
C LEU A 11 -9.66 -18.87 -10.21
N VAL A 12 -10.51 -19.50 -11.02
CA VAL A 12 -10.58 -20.96 -11.20
C VAL A 12 -10.23 -21.30 -12.66
N PRO A 13 -8.94 -21.17 -13.05
CA PRO A 13 -8.48 -21.45 -14.40
C PRO A 13 -8.42 -22.96 -14.69
N SER A 14 -8.63 -23.34 -15.94
CA SER A 14 -8.25 -24.65 -16.45
C SER A 14 -6.72 -24.83 -16.46
N GLY A 15 -6.26 -26.07 -16.65
CA GLY A 15 -4.82 -26.37 -16.76
C GLY A 15 -4.15 -25.62 -17.91
N GLU A 16 -4.83 -25.50 -19.05
CA GLU A 16 -4.35 -24.75 -20.21
C GLU A 16 -4.29 -23.25 -19.92
N GLN A 17 -5.37 -22.68 -19.38
CA GLN A 17 -5.41 -21.26 -19.03
C GLN A 17 -4.30 -20.91 -18.03
N THR A 18 -4.05 -21.78 -17.03
CA THR A 18 -2.94 -21.60 -16.08
C THR A 18 -1.57 -21.55 -16.76
N ARG A 19 -1.33 -22.41 -17.77
CA ARG A 19 -0.09 -22.39 -18.56
C ARG A 19 0.02 -21.10 -19.35
N ASN A 20 -1.06 -20.66 -20.01
CA ASN A 20 -1.09 -19.42 -20.79
C ASN A 20 -0.88 -18.18 -19.92
N MET A 21 -1.49 -18.10 -18.73
CA MET A 21 -1.25 -17.01 -17.78
C MET A 21 0.22 -16.91 -17.36
N ARG A 22 0.88 -18.06 -17.12
CA ARG A 22 2.33 -18.09 -16.82
C ARG A 22 3.16 -17.63 -18.01
N ARG A 23 2.79 -18.04 -19.24
CA ARG A 23 3.44 -17.54 -20.47
C ARG A 23 3.29 -16.03 -20.59
N PHE A 24 2.10 -15.49 -20.37
CA PHE A 24 1.82 -14.05 -20.50
C PHE A 24 2.57 -13.22 -19.45
N ALA A 25 2.60 -13.67 -18.20
CA ALA A 25 3.42 -13.04 -17.16
C ALA A 25 4.92 -13.09 -17.48
N GLY A 26 5.39 -14.23 -18.03
CA GLY A 26 6.75 -14.40 -18.51
C GLY A 26 7.11 -13.47 -19.67
N ALA A 27 6.22 -13.32 -20.66
CA ALA A 27 6.38 -12.41 -21.80
C ALA A 27 6.43 -10.95 -21.35
N ARG A 28 5.50 -10.55 -20.47
CA ARG A 28 5.50 -9.23 -19.82
C ARG A 28 6.83 -8.96 -19.11
N ARG A 29 7.33 -9.95 -18.35
CA ARG A 29 8.62 -9.85 -17.64
C ARG A 29 9.78 -9.68 -18.61
N PHE A 30 9.81 -10.45 -19.69
CA PHE A 30 10.85 -10.37 -20.72
C PHE A 30 10.89 -8.99 -21.36
N VAL A 31 9.74 -8.49 -21.83
CA VAL A 31 9.64 -7.15 -22.45
C VAL A 31 10.08 -6.06 -21.49
N PHE A 32 9.63 -6.10 -20.22
CA PHE A 32 10.06 -5.14 -19.21
C PHE A 32 11.59 -5.15 -19.02
N ASN A 33 12.20 -6.34 -18.93
CA ASN A 33 13.64 -6.45 -18.71
C ASN A 33 14.46 -6.03 -19.94
N LYS A 34 14.01 -6.38 -21.16
CA LYS A 34 14.67 -5.96 -22.41
C LYS A 34 14.61 -4.43 -22.57
N ALA A 35 13.45 -3.83 -22.32
CA ALA A 35 13.28 -2.38 -22.30
C ALA A 35 14.10 -1.69 -21.20
N LEU A 36 14.14 -2.25 -19.99
CA LEU A 36 14.96 -1.72 -18.90
C LEU A 36 16.46 -1.76 -19.24
N ALA A 37 16.93 -2.84 -19.87
CA ALA A 37 18.33 -2.95 -20.29
C ALA A 37 18.69 -1.89 -21.33
N LEU A 38 17.84 -1.72 -22.36
CA LEU A 38 18.00 -0.68 -23.37
C LEU A 38 18.04 0.72 -22.75
N GLN A 39 17.09 1.03 -21.87
CA GLN A 39 17.04 2.33 -21.19
C GLN A 39 18.26 2.60 -20.32
N LYS A 40 18.79 1.56 -19.66
CA LYS A 40 19.99 1.67 -18.82
C LYS A 40 21.22 2.04 -19.65
N VAL A 41 21.42 1.39 -20.80
CA VAL A 41 22.52 1.71 -21.71
C VAL A 41 22.36 3.14 -22.21
N ASN A 42 21.17 3.50 -22.71
CA ASN A 42 20.88 4.84 -23.20
C ASN A 42 21.13 5.94 -22.15
N HIS A 43 20.70 5.71 -20.90
CA HIS A 43 20.95 6.64 -19.80
C HIS A 43 22.43 6.69 -19.39
N GLY A 44 23.14 5.55 -19.44
CA GLY A 44 24.58 5.49 -19.16
C GLY A 44 25.41 6.27 -20.18
N GLU A 45 24.96 6.30 -21.43
CA GLU A 45 25.56 7.08 -22.52
C GLU A 45 25.15 8.57 -22.52
N GLY A 46 24.36 9.02 -21.53
CA GLY A 46 23.90 10.41 -21.44
C GLY A 46 22.88 10.82 -22.52
N LYS A 47 22.28 9.86 -23.22
CA LYS A 47 21.29 10.12 -24.28
C LYS A 47 19.94 10.52 -23.70
N LYS A 48 19.11 11.18 -24.53
CA LYS A 48 17.74 11.57 -24.18
C LYS A 48 16.91 10.36 -23.76
N PHE A 49 16.02 10.55 -22.77
CA PHE A 49 15.15 9.49 -22.27
C PHE A 49 14.20 8.96 -23.36
N ILE A 50 14.31 7.67 -23.68
CA ILE A 50 13.37 6.97 -24.57
C ILE A 50 12.02 6.81 -23.86
N GLY A 51 11.02 7.58 -24.30
CA GLY A 51 9.66 7.51 -23.77
C GLY A 51 8.88 6.28 -24.26
N TYR A 52 7.67 6.10 -23.71
CA TYR A 52 6.79 4.99 -24.07
C TYR A 52 6.56 4.82 -25.59
N LEU A 53 6.34 5.91 -26.33
CA LEU A 53 6.01 5.85 -27.76
C LEU A 53 7.14 5.21 -28.59
N GLU A 54 8.38 5.62 -28.33
CA GLU A 54 9.56 5.08 -28.98
C GLU A 54 9.85 3.65 -28.51
N MET A 55 9.72 3.39 -27.21
CA MET A 55 9.86 2.04 -26.66
C MET A 55 8.82 1.06 -27.23
N ALA A 56 7.62 1.54 -27.56
CA ALA A 56 6.59 0.74 -28.21
C ALA A 56 6.94 0.39 -29.67
N ARG A 57 7.74 1.20 -30.37
CA ARG A 57 8.29 0.84 -31.70
C ARG A 57 9.28 -0.32 -31.60
N HIS A 58 10.16 -0.31 -30.59
CA HIS A 58 11.05 -1.44 -30.32
C HIS A 58 10.29 -2.75 -30.05
N LEU A 59 9.12 -2.69 -29.42
CA LEU A 59 8.28 -3.87 -29.21
C LEU A 59 7.82 -4.52 -30.52
N ILE A 60 7.65 -3.76 -31.60
CA ILE A 60 7.31 -4.31 -32.92
C ILE A 60 8.48 -5.15 -33.44
N ALA A 61 9.71 -4.59 -33.40
CA ALA A 61 10.93 -5.31 -33.78
C ALA A 61 11.14 -6.58 -32.92
N TRP A 62 10.96 -6.46 -31.60
CA TRP A 62 11.09 -7.62 -30.70
C TRP A 62 10.06 -8.71 -30.97
N LYS A 63 8.86 -8.38 -31.47
CA LYS A 63 7.88 -9.40 -31.88
C LYS A 63 8.28 -10.14 -33.16
N GLN A 64 9.11 -9.53 -34.02
CA GLN A 64 9.67 -10.22 -35.18
C GLN A 64 10.86 -11.10 -34.76
N GLU A 65 11.75 -10.56 -33.93
CA GLU A 65 12.89 -11.29 -33.35
C GLU A 65 12.44 -12.47 -32.46
N PHE A 66 11.35 -12.28 -31.71
CA PHE A 66 10.77 -13.29 -30.82
C PHE A 66 9.29 -13.53 -31.15
N PRO A 67 8.99 -14.41 -32.13
CA PRO A 67 7.63 -14.68 -32.57
C PRO A 67 6.67 -15.12 -31.44
N TRP A 68 7.17 -15.81 -30.42
CA TRP A 68 6.38 -16.25 -29.25
C TRP A 68 5.77 -15.09 -28.45
N LEU A 69 6.26 -13.85 -28.60
CA LEU A 69 5.60 -12.67 -28.02
C LEU A 69 4.22 -12.40 -28.65
N LYS A 70 4.01 -12.83 -29.90
CA LYS A 70 2.72 -12.71 -30.60
C LYS A 70 1.67 -13.63 -29.99
N GLU A 71 2.04 -14.68 -29.26
CA GLU A 71 1.10 -15.52 -28.50
C GLU A 71 0.48 -14.75 -27.32
N SER A 72 1.19 -13.78 -26.75
CA SER A 72 0.69 -13.00 -25.61
C SER A 72 -0.26 -11.86 -26.03
N PRO A 73 -1.17 -11.41 -25.17
CA PRO A 73 -2.00 -10.23 -25.44
C PRO A 73 -1.13 -8.98 -25.64
N SER A 74 -1.30 -8.29 -26.77
CA SER A 74 -0.49 -7.11 -27.13
C SER A 74 -0.54 -6.02 -26.07
N GLN A 75 -1.72 -5.77 -25.51
CA GLN A 75 -1.94 -4.76 -24.47
C GLN A 75 -1.18 -5.09 -23.19
N ALA A 76 -1.06 -6.37 -22.81
CA ALA A 76 -0.30 -6.77 -21.62
C ALA A 76 1.21 -6.45 -21.77
N LEU A 77 1.74 -6.60 -22.98
CA LEU A 77 3.12 -6.22 -23.30
C LEU A 77 3.31 -4.70 -23.29
N GLN A 78 2.38 -3.94 -23.87
CA GLN A 78 2.41 -2.47 -23.85
C GLN A 78 2.31 -1.90 -22.43
N GLN A 79 1.47 -2.48 -21.57
CA GLN A 79 1.39 -2.08 -20.15
C GLN A 79 2.73 -2.27 -19.43
N SER A 80 3.52 -3.27 -19.81
CA SER A 80 4.87 -3.46 -19.26
C SER A 80 5.80 -2.27 -19.55
N LEU A 81 5.67 -1.68 -20.73
CA LEU A 81 6.44 -0.49 -21.13
C LEU A 81 5.95 0.75 -20.40
N LYS A 82 4.63 0.92 -20.25
CA LYS A 82 4.05 2.01 -19.44
C LYS A 82 4.48 1.93 -17.97
N ASP A 83 4.54 0.72 -17.42
CA ASP A 83 5.05 0.50 -16.06
C ASP A 83 6.54 0.88 -15.92
N LEU A 84 7.35 0.65 -16.96
CA LEU A 84 8.75 1.05 -17.00
C LEU A 84 8.89 2.58 -17.11
N ASP A 85 8.16 3.20 -18.02
CA ASP A 85 8.12 4.66 -18.22
C ASP A 85 7.77 5.38 -16.91
N LYS A 86 6.70 4.94 -16.23
CA LYS A 86 6.33 5.45 -14.90
C LYS A 86 7.42 5.21 -13.85
N ALA A 87 8.13 4.08 -13.89
CA ALA A 87 9.21 3.81 -12.95
C ALA A 87 10.37 4.80 -13.12
N TRP A 88 10.72 5.15 -14.36
CA TRP A 88 11.73 6.16 -14.66
C TRP A 88 11.30 7.58 -14.32
N GLN A 89 10.05 7.96 -14.61
CA GLN A 89 9.51 9.24 -14.19
C GLN A 89 9.57 9.42 -12.66
N ASN A 90 9.23 8.38 -11.91
CA ASN A 90 9.36 8.40 -10.45
C ASN A 90 10.82 8.49 -9.99
N PHE A 91 11.76 7.89 -10.73
CA PHE A 91 13.19 8.01 -10.46
C PHE A 91 13.68 9.44 -10.69
N PHE A 92 13.36 10.05 -11.83
CA PHE A 92 13.72 11.44 -12.13
C PHE A 92 13.10 12.43 -11.14
N ALA A 93 11.86 12.18 -10.71
CA ALA A 93 11.19 12.96 -9.68
C ALA A 93 11.68 12.67 -8.25
N ARG A 94 12.73 11.84 -8.07
CA ARG A 94 13.30 11.43 -6.77
C ARG A 94 12.30 10.77 -5.81
N ARG A 95 11.19 10.24 -6.34
CA ARG A 95 10.15 9.53 -5.57
C ARG A 95 10.47 8.05 -5.39
N ALA A 96 11.30 7.48 -6.26
CA ALA A 96 11.72 6.10 -6.21
C ALA A 96 13.20 5.95 -6.57
N GLY A 97 13.82 4.89 -6.06
CA GLY A 97 15.15 4.49 -6.53
C GLY A 97 15.10 3.84 -7.91
N PHE A 98 16.28 3.49 -8.42
CA PHE A 98 16.42 2.89 -9.74
C PHE A 98 15.63 1.58 -9.91
N SER A 99 14.99 1.43 -11.07
CA SER A 99 14.20 0.24 -11.39
C SER A 99 15.08 -1.02 -11.46
N ARG A 100 14.58 -2.10 -10.85
CA ARG A 100 15.28 -3.40 -10.79
C ARG A 100 14.69 -4.37 -11.80
N PRO A 101 15.52 -5.24 -12.41
CA PRO A 101 15.02 -6.32 -13.27
C PRO A 101 14.01 -7.20 -12.55
N LYS A 102 12.93 -7.54 -13.24
CA LYS A 102 11.90 -8.46 -12.78
C LYS A 102 12.47 -9.89 -12.80
N LYS A 103 12.16 -10.68 -11.76
CA LYS A 103 12.68 -12.06 -11.60
C LYS A 103 11.56 -13.08 -11.79
N ASN A 104 11.88 -14.21 -12.41
CA ASN A 104 10.93 -15.30 -12.58
C ASN A 104 10.46 -15.87 -11.23
N GLY A 105 9.16 -16.12 -11.10
CA GLY A 105 8.50 -16.60 -9.90
C GLY A 105 8.38 -15.55 -8.79
N ARG A 106 8.51 -14.25 -9.11
CA ARG A 106 8.34 -13.14 -8.16
C ARG A 106 7.48 -12.03 -8.79
N GLY A 107 6.27 -11.87 -8.29
CA GLY A 107 5.35 -10.84 -8.76
C GLY A 107 4.89 -11.09 -10.20
N GLU A 108 4.50 -12.34 -10.49
CA GLU A 108 3.95 -12.71 -11.80
C GLU A 108 2.58 -12.05 -11.95
N SER A 109 2.48 -11.10 -12.88
CA SER A 109 1.26 -10.33 -13.11
C SER A 109 1.22 -9.70 -14.50
N PHE A 110 0.02 -9.48 -15.01
CA PHE A 110 -0.23 -8.76 -16.27
C PHE A 110 -1.60 -8.08 -16.23
N ARG A 111 -1.76 -6.98 -16.98
CA ARG A 111 -2.96 -6.13 -16.97
C ARG A 111 -3.61 -6.08 -18.35
N PHE A 112 -4.93 -6.16 -18.38
CA PHE A 112 -5.76 -5.80 -19.51
C PHE A 112 -6.45 -4.45 -19.22
N PRO A 113 -6.13 -3.39 -19.97
CA PRO A 113 -6.83 -2.11 -19.84
C PRO A 113 -8.25 -2.17 -20.44
N GLN A 114 -8.52 -3.06 -21.38
CA GLN A 114 -9.82 -3.17 -22.05
C GLN A 114 -10.00 -4.56 -22.68
N GLY A 115 -11.15 -4.81 -23.32
CA GLY A 115 -11.44 -6.04 -24.07
C GLY A 115 -11.78 -7.25 -23.20
N PHE A 116 -11.87 -7.06 -21.88
CA PHE A 116 -12.38 -8.05 -20.95
C PHE A 116 -13.90 -7.86 -20.77
N LYS A 117 -14.61 -8.95 -20.45
CA LYS A 117 -16.04 -8.90 -20.08
C LYS A 117 -16.23 -9.50 -18.70
N ILE A 118 -17.18 -8.98 -17.93
CA ILE A 118 -17.51 -9.47 -16.60
C ILE A 118 -18.97 -9.91 -16.64
N ASP A 119 -19.20 -11.19 -16.33
CA ASP A 119 -20.52 -11.78 -16.18
C ASP A 119 -20.67 -12.18 -14.71
N GLN A 120 -21.24 -11.27 -13.92
CA GLN A 120 -21.34 -11.41 -12.47
C GLN A 120 -22.34 -12.51 -12.06
N SER A 121 -23.46 -12.65 -12.78
CA SER A 121 -24.50 -13.65 -12.47
C SER A 121 -23.95 -15.07 -12.57
N ASN A 122 -23.07 -15.34 -13.54
CA ASN A 122 -22.41 -16.63 -13.69
C ASN A 122 -21.05 -16.73 -12.98
N SER A 123 -20.64 -15.66 -12.28
CA SER A 123 -19.32 -15.54 -11.64
C SER A 123 -18.16 -15.89 -12.58
N ARG A 124 -18.19 -15.34 -13.80
CA ARG A 124 -17.17 -15.57 -14.82
C ARG A 124 -16.67 -14.28 -15.46
N ILE A 125 -15.41 -14.29 -15.88
CA ILE A 125 -14.77 -13.20 -16.62
C ILE A 125 -14.26 -13.73 -17.95
N PHE A 126 -14.38 -12.92 -18.99
CA PHE A 126 -13.75 -13.16 -20.28
C PHE A 126 -12.48 -12.34 -20.39
N LEU A 127 -11.42 -12.97 -20.86
CA LEU A 127 -10.13 -12.32 -21.11
C LEU A 127 -9.62 -12.68 -22.51
N PRO A 128 -9.10 -11.70 -23.28
CA PRO A 128 -8.50 -11.97 -24.59
C PRO A 128 -7.43 -13.06 -24.52
N LYS A 129 -7.50 -14.05 -25.42
CA LYS A 129 -6.62 -15.23 -25.51
C LYS A 129 -6.65 -16.21 -24.33
N LEU A 130 -7.51 -15.97 -23.32
CA LEU A 130 -7.75 -16.93 -22.23
C LEU A 130 -9.20 -17.45 -22.23
N GLY A 131 -10.11 -16.76 -22.89
CA GLY A 131 -11.52 -17.12 -22.95
C GLY A 131 -12.25 -16.83 -21.64
N TRP A 132 -13.37 -17.52 -21.44
CA TRP A 132 -14.16 -17.44 -20.21
C TRP A 132 -13.53 -18.24 -19.07
N MET A 133 -13.63 -17.70 -17.86
CA MET A 133 -13.11 -18.32 -16.65
C MET A 133 -13.96 -17.97 -15.45
N ARG A 134 -14.19 -18.96 -14.58
CA ARG A 134 -14.89 -18.71 -13.31
C ARG A 134 -13.97 -18.06 -12.28
N TYR A 135 -14.56 -17.28 -11.39
CA TYR A 135 -13.89 -16.77 -10.20
C TYR A 135 -14.73 -17.09 -8.96
N ARG A 136 -14.09 -17.14 -7.79
CA ARG A 136 -14.78 -17.29 -6.51
C ARG A 136 -15.41 -15.96 -6.15
N ASN A 137 -16.71 -15.83 -6.39
CA ASN A 137 -17.43 -14.63 -6.00
C ASN A 137 -17.51 -14.53 -4.48
N SER A 138 -17.15 -13.36 -3.96
CA SER A 138 -17.16 -13.06 -2.51
C SER A 138 -17.88 -11.75 -2.19
N ARG A 139 -18.25 -10.97 -3.22
CA ARG A 139 -18.90 -9.66 -3.15
C ARG A 139 -19.18 -9.17 -4.56
N ASP A 140 -20.20 -8.35 -4.73
CA ASP A 140 -20.51 -7.76 -6.03
C ASP A 140 -19.49 -6.70 -6.45
N ILE A 141 -19.29 -6.61 -7.76
CA ILE A 141 -18.45 -5.62 -8.41
C ILE A 141 -19.31 -4.39 -8.66
N LEU A 142 -19.00 -3.31 -7.94
CA LEU A 142 -19.73 -2.05 -8.03
C LEU A 142 -18.97 -1.04 -8.89
N GLY A 143 -19.71 -0.35 -9.76
CA GLY A 143 -19.17 0.67 -10.66
C GLY A 143 -18.70 0.15 -12.02
N SER A 144 -18.21 1.06 -12.86
CA SER A 144 -17.72 0.75 -14.21
C SER A 144 -16.30 0.22 -14.16
N ALA A 145 -16.06 -0.95 -14.74
CA ALA A 145 -14.74 -1.59 -14.74
C ALA A 145 -13.79 -0.91 -15.74
N LYS A 146 -12.63 -0.45 -15.25
CA LYS A 146 -11.62 0.28 -16.02
C LYS A 146 -10.45 -0.57 -16.46
N ASN A 147 -10.03 -1.53 -15.64
CA ASN A 147 -9.00 -2.51 -16.02
C ASN A 147 -9.07 -3.74 -15.13
N ILE A 148 -8.46 -4.82 -15.60
CA ILE A 148 -8.30 -6.06 -14.83
C ILE A 148 -6.84 -6.47 -14.83
N THR A 149 -6.30 -6.70 -13.62
CA THR A 149 -4.92 -7.18 -13.43
C THR A 149 -4.95 -8.59 -12.87
N LEU A 150 -4.32 -9.53 -13.59
CA LEU A 150 -4.12 -10.89 -13.13
C LEU A 150 -2.80 -10.98 -12.38
N SER A 151 -2.80 -11.64 -11.24
CA SER A 151 -1.60 -11.82 -10.41
C SER A 151 -1.57 -13.20 -9.76
N GLU A 152 -0.38 -13.80 -9.68
CA GLU A 152 -0.16 -15.05 -8.97
C GLU A 152 0.30 -14.77 -7.54
N ALA A 153 -0.33 -15.45 -6.58
CA ALA A 153 0.08 -15.44 -5.19
C ALA A 153 -0.26 -16.78 -4.52
N GLY A 154 0.69 -17.37 -3.82
CA GLY A 154 0.45 -18.60 -3.03
C GLY A 154 0.04 -19.81 -3.86
N GLY A 155 0.42 -19.88 -5.14
CA GLY A 155 0.04 -20.94 -6.07
C GLY A 155 -1.32 -20.74 -6.72
N LYS A 156 -2.00 -19.62 -6.47
CA LYS A 156 -3.32 -19.27 -7.00
C LYS A 156 -3.25 -18.02 -7.85
N TRP A 157 -4.15 -17.92 -8.83
CA TRP A 157 -4.32 -16.72 -9.64
C TRP A 157 -5.47 -15.88 -9.10
N PHE A 158 -5.29 -14.56 -9.14
CA PHE A 158 -6.30 -13.60 -8.73
C PHE A 158 -6.52 -12.56 -9.81
N ALA A 159 -7.78 -12.20 -10.04
CA ALA A 159 -8.16 -11.02 -10.82
C ALA A 159 -8.43 -9.85 -9.87
N SER A 160 -7.73 -8.75 -10.10
CA SER A 160 -8.00 -7.45 -9.46
C SER A 160 -8.67 -6.54 -10.49
N ILE A 161 -9.95 -6.30 -10.31
CA ILE A 161 -10.79 -5.48 -11.19
C ILE A 161 -10.86 -4.08 -10.59
N GLN A 162 -10.27 -3.10 -11.27
CA GLN A 162 -10.39 -1.71 -10.87
C GLN A 162 -11.67 -1.14 -11.45
N THR A 163 -12.55 -0.63 -10.59
CA THR A 163 -13.77 0.06 -10.96
C THR A 163 -13.73 1.52 -10.58
N GLU A 164 -14.57 2.28 -11.25
CA GLU A 164 -14.84 3.68 -10.99
C GLU A 164 -16.34 3.86 -10.76
N ARG A 165 -16.70 4.60 -9.71
CA ARG A 165 -18.07 5.01 -9.46
C ARG A 165 -18.10 6.39 -8.82
N GLU A 166 -19.15 7.13 -9.10
CA GLU A 166 -19.47 8.35 -8.38
C GLU A 166 -20.30 7.99 -7.16
N LEU A 167 -19.95 8.58 -6.04
CA LEU A 167 -20.68 8.45 -4.78
C LEU A 167 -20.86 9.83 -4.16
N GLU A 168 -21.94 10.02 -3.42
CA GLU A 168 -22.07 11.15 -2.52
C GLU A 168 -20.97 11.11 -1.46
N GLN A 169 -20.61 12.29 -0.96
CA GLN A 169 -19.64 12.37 0.11
C GLN A 169 -20.28 11.83 1.38
N ALA A 170 -19.74 10.73 1.92
CA ALA A 170 -20.20 10.19 3.18
C ALA A 170 -19.97 11.23 4.29
N VAL A 171 -20.92 11.31 5.22
CA VAL A 171 -20.80 12.04 6.47
C VAL A 171 -20.52 11.01 7.56
N PRO A 172 -19.55 11.25 8.46
CA PRO A 172 -19.30 10.35 9.57
C PRO A 172 -20.56 10.10 10.40
N THR A 173 -20.81 8.84 10.76
CA THR A 173 -21.97 8.47 11.59
C THR A 173 -21.84 8.96 13.04
N THR A 174 -20.61 9.22 13.50
CA THR A 174 -20.30 9.66 14.86
C THR A 174 -19.50 10.96 14.82
N ALA A 175 -19.52 11.75 15.89
CA ALA A 175 -18.62 12.91 16.06
C ALA A 175 -17.37 12.57 16.88
N SER A 176 -17.14 11.28 17.19
CA SER A 176 -16.08 10.88 18.11
C SER A 176 -14.71 10.95 17.45
N ALA A 177 -13.69 11.25 18.27
CA ALA A 177 -12.29 11.21 17.87
C ALA A 177 -11.50 10.28 18.80
N ILE A 178 -10.49 9.60 18.26
CA ILE A 178 -9.65 8.69 19.03
C ILE A 178 -8.17 8.83 18.66
N GLY A 179 -7.30 8.83 19.66
CA GLY A 179 -5.85 8.72 19.47
C GLY A 179 -5.42 7.26 19.52
N ILE A 180 -4.49 6.87 18.66
CA ILE A 180 -3.97 5.50 18.57
C ILE A 180 -2.44 5.52 18.72
N ASP A 181 -1.98 4.92 19.81
CA ASP A 181 -0.57 4.54 19.98
C ASP A 181 -0.37 3.10 19.50
N VAL A 182 0.62 2.84 18.63
CA VAL A 182 0.85 1.51 18.05
C VAL A 182 2.13 0.88 18.59
N GLY A 183 2.03 -0.36 19.04
CA GLY A 183 3.10 -1.05 19.74
C GLY A 183 3.28 -2.52 19.36
N ILE A 184 4.30 -3.15 19.95
CA ILE A 184 4.59 -4.57 19.76
C ILE A 184 3.90 -5.42 20.84
N ALA A 185 3.82 -4.91 22.07
CA ALA A 185 3.13 -5.57 23.18
C ALA A 185 1.60 -5.46 23.03
N ARG A 186 1.12 -4.26 22.73
CA ARG A 186 -0.25 -3.96 22.29
C ARG A 186 -0.17 -3.45 20.87
N PHE A 187 -0.93 -4.04 19.94
CA PHE A 187 -0.87 -3.65 18.54
C PHE A 187 -1.30 -2.19 18.35
N ALA A 188 -2.39 -1.83 19.02
CA ALA A 188 -2.93 -0.48 19.10
C ALA A 188 -3.50 -0.28 20.51
N THR A 189 -3.20 0.85 21.14
CA THR A 189 -3.81 1.33 22.37
C THR A 189 -4.53 2.62 22.06
N MET A 190 -5.77 2.74 22.51
CA MET A 190 -6.66 3.86 22.24
C MET A 190 -6.68 4.83 23.42
N SER A 191 -7.02 6.10 23.14
CA SER A 191 -7.07 7.16 24.16
C SER A 191 -8.18 6.97 25.20
N ASP A 192 -9.15 6.09 24.95
CA ASP A 192 -10.20 5.66 25.88
C ASP A 192 -9.76 4.45 26.74
N ALA A 193 -8.46 4.14 26.73
CA ALA A 193 -7.83 3.00 27.40
C ALA A 193 -8.16 1.60 26.84
N SER A 194 -9.01 1.50 25.81
CA SER A 194 -9.19 0.23 25.09
C SER A 194 -7.93 -0.14 24.30
N PHE A 195 -7.73 -1.43 24.01
CA PHE A 195 -6.57 -1.87 23.23
C PHE A 195 -6.86 -3.09 22.35
N VAL A 196 -6.05 -3.23 21.29
CA VAL A 196 -6.04 -4.36 20.39
C VAL A 196 -4.78 -5.20 20.62
N ALA A 197 -4.96 -6.48 20.94
CA ALA A 197 -3.86 -7.41 21.09
C ALA A 197 -3.19 -7.74 19.73
N PRO A 198 -1.86 -7.95 19.69
CA PRO A 198 -1.17 -8.28 18.45
C PRO A 198 -1.43 -9.72 18.01
N LEU A 199 -1.68 -9.93 16.71
CA LEU A 199 -1.91 -11.26 16.15
C LEU A 199 -0.69 -12.19 16.28
N CYS A 200 0.52 -11.62 16.15
CA CYS A 200 1.82 -12.32 16.16
C CYS A 200 1.86 -13.57 15.24
N SER A 201 1.26 -13.48 14.05
CA SER A 201 1.10 -14.63 13.14
C SER A 201 2.44 -15.22 12.70
N PHE A 202 3.46 -14.39 12.46
CA PHE A 202 4.78 -14.89 12.09
C PHE A 202 5.41 -15.71 13.22
N LYS A 203 5.33 -15.24 14.46
CA LYS A 203 5.88 -15.92 15.65
C LYS A 203 5.28 -17.32 15.82
N LYS A 204 3.96 -17.48 15.59
CA LYS A 204 3.27 -18.78 15.62
C LYS A 204 3.79 -19.77 14.58
N HIS A 205 4.28 -19.28 13.44
CA HIS A 205 4.73 -20.10 12.33
C HIS A 205 6.26 -20.20 12.18
N GLU A 206 7.03 -19.46 12.99
CA GLU A 206 8.49 -19.31 12.81
C GLU A 206 9.23 -20.65 12.90
N LYS A 207 8.97 -21.47 13.94
CA LYS A 207 9.60 -22.80 14.09
C LYS A 207 9.29 -23.70 12.89
N ARG A 208 8.03 -23.71 12.44
CA ARG A 208 7.58 -24.48 11.27
C ARG A 208 8.24 -24.00 9.99
N LEU A 209 8.34 -22.68 9.82
CA LEU A 209 8.98 -22.05 8.66
C LEU A 209 10.47 -22.39 8.60
N ALA A 210 11.21 -22.24 9.71
CA ALA A 210 12.63 -22.57 9.80
C ALA A 210 12.91 -24.05 9.46
N LYS A 211 12.08 -24.97 9.98
CA LYS A 211 12.15 -26.41 9.66
C LYS A 211 12.03 -26.66 8.16
N TYR A 212 11.04 -26.07 7.50
CA TYR A 212 10.82 -26.28 6.05
C TYR A 212 11.85 -25.55 5.18
N GLN A 213 12.37 -24.41 5.62
CA GLN A 213 13.46 -23.71 4.96
C GLN A 213 14.75 -24.57 4.99
N ARG A 214 15.11 -25.13 6.16
CA ARG A 214 16.26 -26.04 6.29
C ARG A 214 16.10 -27.32 5.45
N ARG A 215 14.89 -27.89 5.40
CA ARG A 215 14.59 -29.03 4.53
C ARG A 215 14.69 -28.68 3.04
N MET A 216 14.37 -27.45 2.66
CA MET A 216 14.46 -26.98 1.27
C MET A 216 15.91 -26.75 0.87
N SER A 217 16.75 -26.18 1.75
CA SER A 217 18.17 -25.88 1.44
C SER A 217 19.00 -27.15 1.23
N ARG A 218 18.70 -28.23 1.95
CA ARG A 218 19.36 -29.54 1.81
C ARG A 218 18.99 -30.32 0.54
N LYS A 219 18.09 -29.80 -0.30
CA LYS A 219 17.63 -30.48 -1.51
C LYS A 219 18.30 -29.89 -2.74
N THR A 220 18.63 -30.73 -3.72
CA THR A 220 19.13 -30.30 -5.03
C THR A 220 18.18 -29.29 -5.64
N ARG A 221 18.71 -28.08 -5.88
CA ARG A 221 17.93 -26.95 -6.39
C ARG A 221 17.23 -27.35 -7.69
N PHE A 222 15.98 -26.92 -7.84
CA PHE A 222 15.11 -27.23 -8.99
C PHE A 222 14.66 -28.71 -9.15
N SER A 223 15.10 -29.64 -8.31
CA SER A 223 14.54 -31.00 -8.30
C SER A 223 13.02 -31.00 -7.96
N LYS A 224 12.31 -32.07 -8.32
CA LYS A 224 10.90 -32.27 -7.94
C LYS A 224 10.70 -32.14 -6.42
N ASN A 225 11.62 -32.66 -5.63
CA ASN A 225 11.60 -32.61 -4.17
C ASN A 225 11.85 -31.19 -3.64
N TRP A 226 12.76 -30.43 -4.25
CA TRP A 226 12.97 -29.03 -3.92
C TRP A 226 11.71 -28.19 -4.17
N HIS A 227 11.05 -28.40 -5.32
CA HIS A 227 9.77 -27.74 -5.62
C HIS A 227 8.66 -28.10 -4.62
N LYS A 228 8.58 -29.36 -4.16
CA LYS A 228 7.66 -29.78 -3.09
C LYS A 228 7.94 -29.02 -1.79
N ALA A 229 9.21 -28.88 -1.39
CA ALA A 229 9.60 -28.16 -0.17
C ALA A 229 9.33 -26.64 -0.29
N LYS A 230 9.67 -26.04 -1.43
CA LYS A 230 9.40 -24.62 -1.73
C LYS A 230 7.90 -24.30 -1.62
N ARG A 231 7.03 -25.16 -2.14
CA ARG A 231 5.57 -25.00 -2.02
C ARG A 231 5.09 -24.96 -0.56
N LYS A 232 5.67 -25.79 0.32
CA LYS A 232 5.34 -25.77 1.75
C LYS A 232 5.75 -24.45 2.41
N VAL A 233 6.94 -23.96 2.11
CA VAL A 233 7.42 -22.64 2.58
C VAL A 233 6.52 -21.51 2.08
N GLN A 234 6.16 -21.52 0.79
CA GLN A 234 5.26 -20.53 0.19
C GLN A 234 3.87 -20.54 0.82
N ARG A 235 3.32 -21.72 1.14
CA ARG A 235 2.03 -21.84 1.83
C ARG A 235 2.07 -21.17 3.20
N ILE A 236 3.08 -21.45 4.01
CA ILE A 236 3.25 -20.81 5.33
C ILE A 236 3.33 -19.28 5.21
N HIS A 237 4.10 -18.76 4.26
CA HIS A 237 4.15 -17.32 4.02
C HIS A 237 2.80 -16.74 3.57
N THR A 238 2.05 -17.48 2.77
CA THR A 238 0.71 -17.07 2.31
C THR A 238 -0.27 -17.03 3.48
N ASP A 239 -0.24 -18.03 4.36
CA ASP A 239 -1.08 -18.09 5.56
C ASP A 239 -0.78 -16.90 6.50
N ILE A 240 0.50 -16.62 6.76
CA ILE A 240 0.92 -15.46 7.58
C ILE A 240 0.42 -14.15 6.97
N ALA A 241 0.61 -13.95 5.67
CA ALA A 241 0.20 -12.74 4.98
C ALA A 241 -1.34 -12.55 4.98
N ASN A 242 -2.08 -13.63 4.76
CA ASN A 242 -3.55 -13.61 4.77
C ASN A 242 -4.11 -13.34 6.16
N ALA A 243 -3.58 -14.01 7.20
CA ALA A 243 -4.01 -13.81 8.59
C ALA A 243 -3.76 -12.36 9.04
N ARG A 244 -2.57 -11.82 8.73
CA ARG A 244 -2.26 -10.41 9.01
C ARG A 244 -3.19 -9.46 8.25
N LYS A 245 -3.43 -9.71 6.97
CA LYS A 245 -4.31 -8.87 6.15
C LYS A 245 -5.74 -8.87 6.69
N ASP A 246 -6.27 -10.02 7.09
CA ASP A 246 -7.60 -10.15 7.69
C ASP A 246 -7.70 -9.35 9.00
N PHE A 247 -6.73 -9.55 9.91
CA PHE A 247 -6.65 -8.80 11.16
C PHE A 247 -6.65 -7.29 10.93
N LEU A 248 -5.74 -6.79 10.09
CA LEU A 248 -5.66 -5.36 9.79
C LEU A 248 -6.94 -4.81 9.17
N HIS A 249 -7.58 -5.56 8.26
CA HIS A 249 -8.84 -5.13 7.67
C HIS A 249 -9.97 -5.10 8.70
N LYS A 250 -10.06 -6.06 9.63
CA LYS A 250 -11.10 -6.03 10.67
C LYS A 250 -10.90 -4.84 11.60
N THR A 251 -9.70 -4.68 12.16
CA THR A 251 -9.37 -3.58 13.08
C THR A 251 -9.58 -2.21 12.44
N THR A 252 -9.12 -2.00 11.21
CA THR A 252 -9.31 -0.71 10.53
C THR A 252 -10.75 -0.44 10.10
N SER A 253 -11.55 -1.48 9.84
CA SER A 253 -12.99 -1.30 9.56
C SER A 253 -13.72 -0.81 10.79
N ASP A 254 -13.51 -1.50 11.91
CA ASP A 254 -14.10 -1.16 13.20
C ASP A 254 -13.79 0.30 13.60
N LEU A 255 -12.50 0.67 13.60
CA LEU A 255 -12.08 2.05 13.90
C LEU A 255 -12.70 3.09 12.95
N SER A 256 -12.75 2.80 11.65
CA SER A 256 -13.30 3.75 10.66
C SER A 256 -14.81 3.90 10.73
N GLN A 257 -15.52 2.95 11.33
CA GLN A 257 -16.98 2.98 11.47
C GLN A 257 -17.39 3.68 12.76
N ASN A 258 -16.57 3.59 13.81
CA ASN A 258 -16.90 4.10 15.13
C ASN A 258 -16.42 5.53 15.39
N HIS A 259 -15.43 6.03 14.62
CA HIS A 259 -14.81 7.34 14.83
C HIS A 259 -14.74 8.19 13.57
N ALA A 260 -15.12 9.47 13.67
CA ALA A 260 -14.97 10.46 12.60
C ALA A 260 -13.52 10.90 12.42
N MET A 261 -12.78 11.01 13.52
CA MET A 261 -11.40 11.46 13.52
C MET A 261 -10.51 10.45 14.22
N VAL A 262 -9.43 10.07 13.56
CA VAL A 262 -8.41 9.22 14.16
C VAL A 262 -7.07 9.92 14.09
N ALA A 263 -6.40 10.04 15.23
CA ALA A 263 -5.02 10.51 15.30
C ALA A 263 -4.07 9.33 15.51
N ILE A 264 -2.97 9.28 14.75
CA ILE A 264 -1.96 8.22 14.84
C ILE A 264 -0.55 8.81 14.75
N GLU A 265 0.44 8.14 15.32
CA GLU A 265 1.83 8.54 15.14
C GLU A 265 2.30 8.40 13.68
N ASP A 266 3.08 9.37 13.21
CA ASP A 266 3.82 9.32 11.94
C ASP A 266 5.11 8.50 12.10
N LEU A 267 4.95 7.21 12.42
CA LEU A 267 6.08 6.31 12.61
C LEU A 267 6.88 6.12 11.31
N GLN A 268 8.18 6.37 11.41
CA GLN A 268 9.13 6.11 10.32
C GLN A 268 9.51 4.63 10.26
N VAL A 269 8.52 3.75 10.01
CA VAL A 269 8.64 2.27 10.06
C VAL A 269 9.80 1.75 9.22
N ARG A 270 10.06 2.37 8.07
CA ARG A 270 11.21 2.00 7.20
C ARG A 270 12.55 2.21 7.90
N ASN A 271 12.69 3.28 8.68
CA ASN A 271 13.89 3.55 9.46
C ASN A 271 13.97 2.62 10.68
N MET A 272 12.85 2.39 11.36
CA MET A 272 12.77 1.51 12.53
C MET A 272 13.15 0.06 12.21
N SER A 273 12.82 -0.41 11.01
CA SER A 273 13.10 -1.78 10.55
C SER A 273 14.41 -1.95 9.77
N LYS A 274 15.28 -0.91 9.76
CA LYS A 274 16.61 -1.01 9.14
C LYS A 274 17.45 -2.08 9.84
N SER A 275 18.20 -2.82 9.05
CA SER A 275 19.17 -3.79 9.56
C SER A 275 20.28 -3.06 10.32
N ALA A 276 20.70 -3.61 11.45
CA ALA A 276 21.95 -3.21 12.11
C ALA A 276 23.15 -4.02 11.59
N ALA A 277 22.96 -4.90 10.60
CA ALA A 277 24.07 -5.64 9.99
C ALA A 277 25.05 -4.64 9.35
N GLY A 278 26.31 -4.73 9.77
CA GLY A 278 27.43 -4.02 9.16
C GLY A 278 27.93 -4.72 7.90
N ASN A 279 29.14 -4.36 7.47
CA ASN A 279 29.87 -5.01 6.39
C ASN A 279 31.08 -5.80 6.95
N ALA A 280 31.91 -6.36 6.07
CA ALA A 280 33.09 -7.13 6.48
C ALA A 280 34.08 -6.28 7.30
N ASP A 281 34.25 -5.01 6.93
CA ASP A 281 35.25 -4.11 7.55
C ASP A 281 34.76 -3.46 8.85
N LYS A 282 33.44 -3.28 8.99
CA LYS A 282 32.78 -2.70 10.17
C LYS A 282 31.56 -3.55 10.53
N PRO A 283 31.75 -4.61 11.33
CA PRO A 283 30.64 -5.47 11.74
C PRO A 283 29.62 -4.70 12.57
N GLY A 284 28.36 -5.08 12.42
CA GLY A 284 27.25 -4.46 13.15
C GLY A 284 27.25 -4.84 14.63
N LYS A 285 26.80 -3.94 15.50
CA LYS A 285 26.57 -4.23 16.93
C LYS A 285 25.11 -4.63 17.17
N ASN A 286 24.87 -5.53 18.14
CA ASN A 286 23.53 -5.98 18.54
C ASN A 286 22.64 -6.49 17.38
N VAL A 287 23.24 -7.08 16.35
CA VAL A 287 22.54 -7.48 15.11
C VAL A 287 21.42 -8.48 15.38
N ALA A 288 21.65 -9.46 16.25
CA ALA A 288 20.66 -10.48 16.59
C ALA A 288 19.43 -9.88 17.28
N ALA A 289 19.65 -9.07 18.34
CA ALA A 289 18.59 -8.37 19.05
C ALA A 289 17.80 -7.44 18.11
N LYS A 290 18.51 -6.63 17.29
CA LYS A 290 17.88 -5.76 16.31
C LYS A 290 17.09 -6.54 15.26
N SER A 291 17.62 -7.66 14.77
CA SER A 291 16.90 -8.52 13.83
C SER A 291 15.63 -9.10 14.44
N GLY A 292 15.65 -9.47 15.74
CA GLY A 292 14.46 -9.93 16.47
C GLY A 292 13.40 -8.82 16.55
N LEU A 293 13.80 -7.62 16.95
CA LEU A 293 12.92 -6.45 17.00
C LEU A 293 12.33 -6.12 15.62
N ASN A 294 13.17 -6.11 14.57
CA ASN A 294 12.72 -5.83 13.21
C ASN A 294 11.68 -6.86 12.73
N LYS A 295 11.86 -8.14 13.07
CA LYS A 295 10.84 -9.17 12.76
C LYS A 295 9.52 -8.86 13.47
N ALA A 296 9.55 -8.48 14.74
CA ALA A 296 8.35 -8.16 15.50
C ALA A 296 7.61 -6.93 14.94
N ILE A 297 8.34 -5.86 14.62
CA ILE A 297 7.79 -4.64 13.97
C ILE A 297 7.15 -4.99 12.62
N LEU A 298 7.87 -5.75 11.78
CA LEU A 298 7.39 -6.15 10.47
C LEU A 298 6.21 -7.14 10.55
N ASP A 299 6.03 -7.85 11.67
CA ASP A 299 4.88 -8.72 11.89
C ASP A 299 3.60 -7.93 12.19
N GLN A 300 3.71 -6.75 12.80
CA GLN A 300 2.55 -5.89 13.08
C GLN A 300 1.98 -5.26 11.81
N GLY A 301 2.83 -4.80 10.88
CA GLY A 301 2.37 -4.23 9.62
C GLY A 301 1.76 -2.82 9.73
N TRP A 302 2.25 -1.97 10.63
CA TRP A 302 1.73 -0.62 10.89
C TRP A 302 1.60 0.29 9.66
N PHE A 303 2.51 0.18 8.68
CA PHE A 303 2.37 0.93 7.43
C PHE A 303 1.08 0.57 6.69
N GLU A 304 0.78 -0.72 6.59
CA GLU A 304 -0.42 -1.22 5.93
C GLU A 304 -1.66 -0.90 6.78
N PHE A 305 -1.56 -0.96 8.11
CA PHE A 305 -2.60 -0.50 9.03
C PHE A 305 -3.01 0.96 8.75
N ARG A 306 -2.05 1.89 8.79
CA ARG A 306 -2.29 3.31 8.52
C ARG A 306 -2.86 3.54 7.11
N ARG A 307 -2.29 2.87 6.10
CA ARG A 307 -2.77 2.97 4.71
C ARG A 307 -4.22 2.49 4.58
N GLN A 308 -4.58 1.41 5.27
CA GLN A 308 -5.94 0.89 5.25
C GLN A 308 -6.93 1.78 5.99
N LEU A 309 -6.53 2.26 7.16
CA LEU A 309 -7.33 3.17 7.97
C LEU A 309 -7.63 4.47 7.21
N GLN A 310 -6.61 5.04 6.54
CA GLN A 310 -6.77 6.25 5.72
C GLN A 310 -7.89 6.09 4.70
N TYR A 311 -7.80 5.09 3.81
CA TYR A 311 -8.78 5.00 2.72
C TYR A 311 -10.19 4.67 3.25
N LYS A 312 -10.31 4.00 4.41
CA LYS A 312 -11.62 3.66 4.99
C LYS A 312 -12.26 4.85 5.68
N LEU A 313 -11.48 5.66 6.39
CA LEU A 313 -11.95 6.94 6.91
C LEU A 313 -12.37 7.84 5.75
N ASP A 314 -11.55 7.96 4.69
CA ASP A 314 -11.91 8.71 3.49
C ASP A 314 -13.24 8.22 2.86
N TRP A 315 -13.50 6.90 2.91
CA TRP A 315 -14.76 6.32 2.40
C TRP A 315 -15.97 6.61 3.29
N ASN A 316 -15.76 6.77 4.60
CA ASN A 316 -16.81 7.02 5.59
C ASN A 316 -16.94 8.52 5.92
N GLY A 317 -16.20 9.39 5.23
CA GLY A 317 -16.21 10.84 5.46
C GLY A 317 -15.35 11.31 6.62
N GLY A 318 -14.64 10.40 7.29
CA GLY A 318 -13.76 10.70 8.41
C GLY A 318 -12.38 11.19 7.97
N ILE A 319 -11.57 11.57 8.94
CA ILE A 319 -10.20 12.07 8.74
C ILE A 319 -9.19 11.28 9.56
N LEU A 320 -8.04 11.00 8.95
CA LEU A 320 -6.87 10.43 9.63
C LEU A 320 -5.79 11.50 9.73
N ILE A 321 -5.34 11.79 10.95
CA ILE A 321 -4.31 12.78 11.23
C ILE A 321 -3.06 12.05 11.73
N ALA A 322 -1.94 12.25 11.04
CA ALA A 322 -0.66 11.73 11.46
C ALA A 322 0.12 12.80 12.23
N VAL A 323 0.54 12.50 13.45
CA VAL A 323 1.24 13.45 14.33
C VAL A 323 2.66 12.99 14.64
N PRO A 324 3.60 13.90 14.92
CA PRO A 324 4.94 13.52 15.35
C PRO A 324 4.92 12.67 16.64
N ALA A 325 5.69 11.58 16.64
CA ALA A 325 5.78 10.63 17.77
C ALA A 325 6.66 11.13 18.96
N HIS A 326 7.39 12.22 18.78
CA HIS A 326 8.38 12.66 19.77
C HIS A 326 7.71 13.08 21.08
N TYR A 327 8.20 12.54 22.21
CA TYR A 327 7.76 12.85 23.58
C TYR A 327 6.30 12.50 23.92
N THR A 328 5.55 11.83 23.03
CA THR A 328 4.15 11.43 23.27
C THR A 328 3.97 10.58 24.53
N SER A 329 4.96 9.76 24.87
CA SER A 329 4.95 8.91 26.07
C SER A 329 5.67 9.49 27.29
N GLN A 330 6.16 10.73 27.21
CA GLN A 330 6.88 11.43 28.29
C GLN A 330 6.16 12.70 28.74
N THR A 331 5.28 13.26 27.92
CA THR A 331 4.44 14.40 28.28
C THR A 331 3.29 13.96 29.20
N CYS A 332 3.13 14.63 30.33
CA CYS A 332 1.97 14.43 31.19
C CYS A 332 0.71 15.00 30.53
N PRO A 333 -0.37 14.22 30.37
CA PRO A 333 -1.60 14.72 29.75
C PRO A 333 -2.39 15.65 30.68
N CYS A 334 -2.07 15.64 31.99
CA CYS A 334 -2.73 16.46 33.00
C CYS A 334 -2.09 17.86 33.11
N CYS A 335 -0.78 17.95 33.36
CA CYS A 335 -0.09 19.23 33.58
C CYS A 335 0.82 19.67 32.43
N GLY A 336 1.06 18.83 31.42
CA GLY A 336 1.94 19.14 30.30
C GLY A 336 3.44 18.97 30.57
N HIS A 337 3.86 18.68 31.80
CA HIS A 337 5.27 18.46 32.14
C HIS A 337 5.89 17.32 31.33
N VAL A 338 7.08 17.55 30.76
CA VAL A 338 7.79 16.58 29.91
C VAL A 338 9.09 16.19 30.59
N ALA A 339 9.15 14.95 31.08
CA ALA A 339 10.34 14.37 31.70
C ALA A 339 10.52 12.92 31.27
N LYS A 340 11.77 12.47 31.18
CA LYS A 340 12.07 11.06 30.88
C LYS A 340 11.67 10.17 32.04
N GLU A 341 11.80 10.71 33.25
CA GLU A 341 11.49 10.13 34.54
C GLU A 341 10.00 9.81 34.65
N ASN A 342 9.14 10.50 33.89
CA ASN A 342 7.70 10.19 33.82
C ASN A 342 7.42 8.77 33.30
N ARG A 343 8.38 8.16 32.60
CA ARG A 343 8.27 6.81 32.04
C ARG A 343 9.49 5.96 32.38
N GLN A 344 9.52 5.46 33.61
CA GLN A 344 10.60 4.57 34.07
C GLN A 344 10.49 3.15 33.48
N THR A 345 9.28 2.70 33.17
CA THR A 345 9.04 1.36 32.62
C THR A 345 8.24 1.42 31.32
N GLN A 346 8.16 0.30 30.60
CA GLN A 346 7.36 0.24 29.37
C GLN A 346 5.85 0.43 29.63
N ALA A 347 5.34 0.00 30.79
CA ALA A 347 3.91 -0.06 31.08
C ALA A 347 3.41 1.04 32.01
N ARG A 348 4.20 1.51 32.98
CA ARG A 348 3.78 2.53 33.96
C ARG A 348 4.25 3.93 33.54
N PHE A 349 3.33 4.88 33.63
CA PHE A 349 3.59 6.31 33.58
C PHE A 349 3.21 6.92 34.93
N GLU A 350 4.07 7.78 35.45
CA GLU A 350 3.83 8.54 36.69
C GLU A 350 4.50 9.90 36.54
N CYS A 351 3.72 10.98 36.56
CA CYS A 351 4.28 12.32 36.40
C CYS A 351 5.03 12.76 37.65
N VAL A 352 6.30 13.15 37.50
CA VAL A 352 7.13 13.63 38.63
C VAL A 352 6.73 15.01 39.16
N ASP A 353 5.90 15.74 38.42
CA ASP A 353 5.46 17.10 38.76
C ASP A 353 4.08 17.09 39.45
N CYS A 354 3.08 16.44 38.84
CA CYS A 354 1.71 16.43 39.37
C CYS A 354 1.22 15.07 39.92
N GLY A 355 2.05 14.01 39.89
CA GLY A 355 1.70 12.69 40.40
C GLY A 355 0.70 11.89 39.54
N TYR A 356 0.31 12.37 38.36
CA TYR A 356 -0.64 11.64 37.48
C TYR A 356 -0.10 10.27 37.07
N GLU A 357 -0.88 9.22 37.32
CA GLU A 357 -0.55 7.84 36.97
C GLU A 357 -1.49 7.25 35.92
N ASN A 358 -0.91 6.51 34.97
CA ASN A 358 -1.68 5.68 34.04
C ASN A 358 -0.75 4.65 33.34
N HIS A 359 -1.31 3.85 32.45
CA HIS A 359 -0.53 3.03 31.54
C HIS A 359 0.15 3.91 30.47
N ALA A 360 1.45 3.72 30.23
CA ALA A 360 2.24 4.57 29.34
C ALA A 360 1.71 4.62 27.90
N ASP A 361 1.25 3.50 27.34
CA ASP A 361 0.64 3.48 26.00
C ASP A 361 -0.69 4.26 25.93
N VAL A 362 -1.45 4.33 27.03
CA VAL A 362 -2.70 5.11 27.10
C VAL A 362 -2.37 6.60 27.13
N VAL A 363 -1.35 6.99 27.92
CA VAL A 363 -0.82 8.36 27.92
C VAL A 363 -0.33 8.76 26.53
N GLY A 364 0.39 7.86 25.85
CA GLY A 364 0.79 8.03 24.45
C GLY A 364 -0.41 8.35 23.56
N ALA A 365 -1.44 7.51 23.62
CA ALA A 365 -2.67 7.68 22.83
C ALA A 365 -3.42 8.99 23.15
N MET A 366 -3.51 9.39 24.42
CA MET A 366 -4.11 10.68 24.83
C MET A 366 -3.35 11.87 24.25
N ASN A 367 -2.02 11.85 24.34
CA ASN A 367 -1.17 12.92 23.80
C ASN A 367 -1.23 12.97 22.26
N ILE A 368 -1.33 11.82 21.60
CA ILE A 368 -1.54 11.72 20.15
C ILE A 368 -2.87 12.37 19.75
N LEU A 369 -3.96 12.08 20.48
CA LEU A 369 -5.27 12.71 20.23
C LEU A 369 -5.20 14.23 20.41
N ALA A 370 -4.61 14.70 21.52
CA ALA A 370 -4.44 16.12 21.79
C ALA A 370 -3.62 16.85 20.71
N ARG A 371 -2.60 16.20 20.15
CA ARG A 371 -1.86 16.72 18.97
C ARG A 371 -2.71 16.69 17.71
N GLY A 372 -3.52 15.64 17.52
CA GLY A 372 -4.44 15.52 16.41
C GLY A 372 -5.43 16.67 16.37
N TYR A 373 -6.03 17.02 17.51
CA TYR A 373 -6.95 18.16 17.61
C TYR A 373 -6.28 19.48 17.26
N ARG A 374 -5.06 19.72 17.77
CA ARG A 374 -4.29 20.93 17.42
C ARG A 374 -4.00 21.00 15.92
N ALA A 375 -3.55 19.90 15.32
CA ALA A 375 -3.30 19.86 13.87
C ALA A 375 -4.57 20.11 13.05
N ALA A 376 -5.71 19.55 13.48
CA ALA A 376 -7.00 19.80 12.83
C ALA A 376 -7.44 21.27 12.93
N ALA A 377 -7.25 21.90 14.09
CA ALA A 377 -7.68 23.27 14.36
C ALA A 377 -6.79 24.33 13.68
N CYS A 378 -5.47 24.12 13.66
CA CYS A 378 -4.52 25.08 13.09
C CYS A 378 -4.46 25.03 11.55
N GLY A 379 -5.10 24.05 10.90
CA GLY A 379 -4.96 23.84 9.46
C GLY A 379 -3.53 23.49 9.04
N ASP A 380 -2.65 23.19 9.99
CA ASP A 380 -1.28 22.80 9.72
C ASP A 380 -1.31 21.43 9.04
N ASP A 381 -0.88 21.43 7.79
CA ASP A 381 -0.64 20.24 6.98
C ASP A 381 0.36 19.34 7.71
N GLY A 382 -0.14 18.51 8.62
CA GLY A 382 0.59 17.37 9.16
C GLY A 382 1.17 16.58 7.98
N SER A 383 2.38 16.06 8.15
CA SER A 383 3.26 15.43 7.13
C SER A 383 2.67 14.29 6.27
N GLY A 384 1.36 14.06 6.28
CA GLY A 384 0.62 13.22 5.36
C GLY A 384 0.40 13.88 4.01
N LEU A 385 0.40 13.05 2.96
CA LEU A 385 0.02 13.38 1.58
C LEU A 385 -1.48 13.73 1.44
N ALA A 386 -2.03 14.55 2.33
CA ALA A 386 -3.36 15.12 2.20
C ALA A 386 -3.32 16.21 1.11
N ARG A 387 -4.26 16.08 0.18
CA ARG A 387 -4.58 16.96 -0.96
C ARG A 387 -3.94 18.37 -0.94
N LYS A 388 -3.07 18.63 -1.93
CA LYS A 388 -3.04 19.95 -2.58
C LYS A 388 -4.37 20.17 -3.32
N ARG A 389 -5.41 20.63 -2.63
CA ARG A 389 -6.54 21.30 -3.29
C ARG A 389 -6.16 22.77 -3.45
N ARG A 390 -5.47 23.11 -4.55
CA ARG A 390 -5.51 24.48 -5.06
C ARG A 390 -6.91 24.66 -5.66
N ALA A 391 -7.84 25.19 -4.87
CA ALA A 391 -8.91 25.98 -5.46
C ALA A 391 -8.27 27.31 -5.87
N GLN A 392 -8.10 27.53 -7.17
CA GLN A 392 -7.92 28.89 -7.66
C GLN A 392 -9.28 29.58 -7.46
N PRO A 393 -9.38 30.69 -6.71
CA PRO A 393 -10.55 31.53 -6.84
C PRO A 393 -10.57 32.05 -8.28
N ALA A 394 -11.68 31.84 -8.97
CA ALA A 394 -11.92 32.44 -10.28
C ALA A 394 -11.77 33.95 -10.14
N SER A 395 -10.97 34.58 -11.00
CA SER A 395 -10.86 36.03 -11.05
C SER A 395 -12.23 36.60 -11.39
N VAL A 396 -12.80 37.37 -10.48
CA VAL A 396 -13.97 38.20 -10.73
C VAL A 396 -13.58 39.19 -11.84
N LYS A 397 -14.21 39.06 -13.01
CA LYS A 397 -14.18 40.11 -14.04
C LYS A 397 -14.89 41.32 -13.44
N GLN A 398 -14.17 42.41 -13.27
CA GLN A 398 -14.79 43.72 -13.07
C GLN A 398 -15.45 44.12 -14.40
N GLU A 399 -16.75 44.38 -14.37
CA GLU A 399 -17.44 45.08 -15.45
C GLU A 399 -17.01 46.55 -15.46
N PRO A 400 -16.70 47.14 -16.62
CA PRO A 400 -16.44 48.57 -16.72
C PRO A 400 -17.74 49.37 -16.61
N ALA A 401 -17.67 50.45 -15.85
CA ALA A 401 -18.74 51.42 -15.65
C ALA A 401 -19.22 52.04 -16.96
N GLU A 402 -20.54 52.04 -17.18
CA GLU A 402 -21.20 52.79 -18.25
C GLU A 402 -21.13 54.29 -17.95
N VAL A 403 -20.63 55.04 -18.93
CA VAL A 403 -20.58 56.50 -18.94
C VAL A 403 -21.94 57.02 -19.39
N THR A 404 -22.64 57.69 -18.47
CA THR A 404 -23.87 58.43 -18.73
C THR A 404 -23.56 59.61 -19.65
N MET A 405 -24.07 59.61 -20.87
CA MET A 405 -24.21 60.83 -21.67
C MET A 405 -25.65 61.32 -21.56
N GLN A 406 -25.78 62.54 -21.02
CA GLN A 406 -27.01 63.31 -20.98
C GLN A 406 -27.36 63.76 -22.40
N GLU A 407 -28.61 63.56 -22.82
CA GLU A 407 -29.22 64.42 -23.83
C GLU A 407 -30.52 65.05 -23.29
N ALA A 408 -30.40 66.37 -23.20
CA ALA A 408 -31.37 67.44 -23.18
C ALA A 408 -32.84 67.15 -23.60
N THR A 409 -33.71 67.69 -22.74
CA THR A 409 -34.79 68.65 -23.07
C THR A 409 -36.20 68.20 -23.49
N HIS A 410 -37.14 68.69 -22.67
CA HIS A 410 -38.45 69.29 -22.93
C HIS A 410 -39.62 68.40 -23.42
N ALA A 411 -40.59 68.14 -22.54
CA ALA A 411 -41.76 69.00 -22.33
C ALA A 411 -42.45 68.65 -21.00
#